data_AF-A0A942N9V8-F1
#
_entry.id   AF-A0A942N9V8-F1
#
_cell.length_a   1.000
_cell.length_b   1.000
_cell.length_c   1.000
_cell.angle_alpha   90.00
_cell.angle_beta   90.00
_cell.angle_gamma   90.00
#
_symmetry.space_group_name_H-M   'P 1'
#
loop_
_entity.id
_entity.type
_entity.pdbx_description
1 polymer ?
#
loop_
_entity_poly.entity_id
_entity_poly.type
_entity_poly.pdbx_seq_one_letter_code
_entity_poly.pdbx_strand_id
1 'polypeptide(L)'
;MKVDEKHLIKSKLPLINKAYKAIITDDEDILFIGKNEYNNKIIGSLLDISQEERLLSYLHSIPNDNLYFDFLNSKISYSEYLRTVENLYVIKQNFDRSITRVYNIQYEDIVSDYLPIENTFCPKYYKEHSYDYTLNLRGKEADENKGDPSKVGMIQKRFAEFIEDRIKNLKGFNVAPKANLVPHTAGSFNINFELELHQKKYKTDLFITNTKLDSYINEMISYIVESFPRDKECFIKDNYEDSAKIKSLNKLFIDLYSQANIDAPEDVSTIVKEDILKAVSKIEKIVEDMGESYDRIEILNGKENYEVRLGLLDKTNVTQILNSLEEIDIEKNGLKEDEYYKDYQVYIYHLNTNTRVGNALIKNAENSNEMSKPKIKIMGDEMLEKTKYTKSLYLNQWIDVKAKAKKIGEKYKALEIEYENE
;
A
#
# COMPACT_ATOMS: atom_id res chain seq x y z
N MET A 1 26.89 -24.11 -19.77
CA MET A 1 27.10 -23.06 -18.75
C MET A 1 28.58 -23.02 -18.33
N LYS A 2 29.26 -21.86 -18.34
CA LYS A 2 30.66 -21.76 -17.86
C LYS A 2 30.69 -21.38 -16.38
N VAL A 3 30.22 -22.27 -15.51
CA VAL A 3 30.28 -22.03 -14.06
C VAL A 3 31.42 -22.83 -13.47
N ASP A 4 32.53 -22.12 -13.25
CA ASP A 4 33.74 -22.61 -12.60
C ASP A 4 33.57 -22.66 -11.06
N GLU A 5 34.42 -23.42 -10.37
CA GLU A 5 34.44 -23.55 -8.90
C GLU A 5 34.57 -22.21 -8.17
N LYS A 6 35.11 -21.18 -8.83
CA LYS A 6 35.24 -19.82 -8.30
C LYS A 6 33.91 -19.16 -7.93
N HIS A 7 32.82 -19.59 -8.54
CA HIS A 7 31.48 -19.06 -8.27
C HIS A 7 30.73 -19.86 -7.19
N LEU A 8 31.31 -20.96 -6.70
CA LEU A 8 30.67 -21.84 -5.72
C LEU A 8 30.54 -21.11 -4.37
N ILE A 9 29.32 -21.07 -3.84
CA ILE A 9 29.04 -20.48 -2.54
C ILE A 9 28.42 -21.50 -1.58
N LYS A 10 28.68 -21.31 -0.29
CA LYS A 10 27.96 -22.00 0.79
C LYS A 10 26.96 -21.02 1.40
N SER A 11 25.80 -20.89 0.78
CA SER A 11 24.75 -19.98 1.25
C SER A 11 23.36 -20.62 1.10
N LYS A 12 22.51 -20.39 2.10
CA LYS A 12 21.08 -20.72 2.04
C LYS A 12 20.23 -19.59 1.47
N LEU A 13 20.83 -18.42 1.25
CA LEU A 13 20.15 -17.22 0.77
C LEU A 13 19.31 -17.45 -0.50
N PRO A 14 19.78 -18.18 -1.54
CA PRO A 14 18.99 -18.38 -2.76
C PRO A 14 18.02 -19.56 -2.67
N LEU A 15 17.89 -20.23 -1.53
CA LEU A 15 17.07 -21.43 -1.40
C LEU A 15 15.64 -21.07 -1.02
N ILE A 16 14.68 -21.55 -1.80
CA ILE A 16 13.26 -21.43 -1.46
C ILE A 16 12.91 -22.52 -0.45
N ASN A 17 12.37 -22.12 0.70
CA ASN A 17 11.90 -23.04 1.73
C ASN A 17 10.55 -22.65 2.33
N LYS A 18 9.95 -21.56 1.85
CA LYS A 18 8.63 -21.08 2.23
C LYS A 18 7.90 -20.61 0.97
N ALA A 19 6.57 -20.67 1.02
CA ALA A 19 5.71 -20.06 0.02
C ALA A 19 6.02 -20.43 -1.44
N TYR A 20 6.36 -21.70 -1.68
CA TYR A 20 6.66 -22.18 -3.03
C TYR A 20 5.38 -22.19 -3.88
N LYS A 21 5.44 -21.61 -5.07
CA LYS A 21 4.35 -21.65 -6.05
C LYS A 21 4.90 -21.72 -7.47
N ALA A 22 4.51 -22.77 -8.18
CA ALA A 22 4.75 -22.89 -9.61
C ALA A 22 3.83 -21.95 -10.41
N ILE A 23 4.40 -21.26 -11.39
CA ILE A 23 3.72 -20.38 -12.34
C ILE A 23 3.55 -21.09 -13.69
N ILE A 24 4.60 -21.79 -14.13
CA ILE A 24 4.62 -22.63 -15.33
C ILE A 24 5.14 -24.01 -14.93
N THR A 25 4.41 -25.05 -15.30
CA THR A 25 4.81 -26.44 -15.08
C THR A 25 4.64 -27.21 -16.38
N ASP A 26 5.63 -28.01 -16.74
CA ASP A 26 5.59 -29.00 -17.82
C ASP A 26 6.54 -30.15 -17.44
N ASP A 27 5.97 -31.22 -16.89
CA ASP A 27 6.63 -32.32 -16.14
C ASP A 27 7.46 -31.88 -14.91
N GLU A 28 8.16 -30.76 -14.99
CA GLU A 28 8.89 -30.05 -13.95
C GLU A 28 8.44 -28.58 -13.87
N ASP A 29 8.68 -27.94 -12.73
CA ASP A 29 8.35 -26.52 -12.54
C ASP A 29 9.35 -25.63 -13.29
N ILE A 30 8.90 -25.01 -14.39
CA ILE A 30 9.71 -24.19 -15.30
C ILE A 30 9.91 -22.78 -14.76
N LEU A 31 8.87 -22.17 -14.20
CA LEU A 31 8.93 -20.83 -13.62
C LEU A 31 8.14 -20.87 -12.32
N PHE A 32 8.75 -20.40 -11.25
CA PHE A 32 8.16 -20.47 -9.92
C PHE A 32 8.65 -19.31 -9.04
N ILE A 33 7.93 -19.09 -7.97
CA ILE A 33 8.25 -18.10 -6.95
C ILE A 33 8.30 -18.75 -5.58
N GLY A 34 8.99 -18.08 -4.65
CA GLY A 34 8.87 -18.40 -3.24
C GLY A 34 9.70 -17.48 -2.37
N LYS A 35 9.92 -17.90 -1.12
CA LYS A 35 10.71 -17.17 -0.14
C LYS A 35 11.78 -18.05 0.49
N ASN A 36 12.88 -17.43 0.89
CA ASN A 36 13.91 -18.09 1.70
C ASN A 36 13.60 -18.01 3.21
N GLU A 37 14.50 -18.54 4.05
CA GLU A 37 14.33 -18.49 5.51
C GLU A 37 14.24 -17.07 6.06
N TYR A 38 14.87 -16.11 5.37
CA TYR A 38 14.93 -14.69 5.69
C TYR A 38 13.75 -13.87 5.11
N ASN A 39 12.75 -14.53 4.52
CA ASN A 39 11.59 -13.91 3.86
C ASN A 39 11.91 -13.07 2.60
N ASN A 40 13.11 -13.19 2.03
CA ASN A 40 13.40 -12.57 0.73
C ASN A 40 12.62 -13.30 -0.36
N LYS A 41 12.05 -12.53 -1.28
CA LYS A 41 11.34 -13.06 -2.46
C LYS A 41 12.34 -13.63 -3.45
N ILE A 42 12.02 -14.79 -4.00
CA ILE A 42 12.82 -15.47 -5.01
C ILE A 42 11.95 -15.73 -6.22
N ILE A 43 12.51 -15.49 -7.40
CA ILE A 43 11.99 -15.99 -8.68
C ILE A 43 12.97 -17.04 -9.17
N GLY A 44 12.46 -18.24 -9.38
CA GLY A 44 13.21 -19.38 -9.87
C GLY A 44 12.72 -19.82 -11.23
N SER A 45 13.62 -20.29 -12.07
CA SER A 45 13.29 -20.96 -13.31
C SER A 45 14.14 -22.20 -13.53
N LEU A 46 13.59 -23.17 -14.24
CA LEU A 46 14.35 -24.32 -14.72
C LEU A 46 15.29 -23.86 -15.84
N LEU A 47 16.57 -24.15 -15.66
CA LEU A 47 17.61 -23.87 -16.65
C LEU A 47 17.88 -25.10 -17.53
N ASP A 48 18.06 -26.26 -16.90
CA ASP A 48 18.48 -27.48 -17.60
C ASP A 48 18.15 -28.76 -16.81
N ILE A 49 17.96 -29.87 -17.53
CA ILE A 49 17.78 -31.22 -17.00
C ILE A 49 18.83 -32.13 -17.62
N SER A 50 19.82 -32.55 -16.83
CA SER A 50 20.81 -33.54 -17.24
C SER A 50 20.36 -34.93 -16.80
N GLN A 51 19.84 -35.72 -17.74
CA GLN A 51 19.44 -37.11 -17.50
C GLN A 51 20.64 -38.01 -17.18
N GLU A 52 21.79 -37.78 -17.82
CA GLU A 52 23.01 -38.56 -17.61
C GLU A 52 23.57 -38.37 -16.21
N GLU A 53 23.64 -37.13 -15.73
CA GLU A 53 24.15 -36.80 -14.39
C GLU A 53 23.05 -36.91 -13.31
N ARG A 54 21.79 -37.10 -13.72
CA ARG A 54 20.58 -37.04 -12.86
C ARG A 54 20.49 -35.74 -12.06
N LEU A 55 20.77 -34.62 -12.74
CA LEU A 55 20.81 -33.28 -12.16
C LEU A 55 19.78 -32.35 -12.79
N LEU A 56 19.15 -31.55 -11.93
CA LEU A 56 18.30 -30.42 -12.27
C LEU A 56 19.09 -29.13 -11.98
N SER A 57 19.13 -28.22 -12.94
CA SER A 57 19.75 -26.91 -12.77
C SER A 57 18.66 -25.84 -12.80
N TYR A 58 18.61 -25.02 -11.76
CA TYR A 58 17.68 -23.90 -11.65
C TYR A 58 18.41 -22.58 -11.58
N LEU A 59 17.86 -21.56 -12.21
CA LEU A 59 18.28 -20.17 -12.05
C LEU A 59 17.38 -19.52 -10.99
N HIS A 60 17.97 -19.13 -9.86
CA HIS A 60 17.28 -18.41 -8.80
C HIS A 60 17.76 -16.97 -8.76
N SER A 61 16.86 -16.05 -8.43
CA SER A 61 17.14 -14.63 -8.38
C SER A 61 16.47 -14.01 -7.16
N ILE A 62 17.13 -13.03 -6.54
CA ILE A 62 16.60 -12.31 -5.38
C ILE A 62 16.38 -10.84 -5.79
N PRO A 63 15.22 -10.53 -6.39
CA PRO A 63 14.90 -9.18 -6.82
C PRO A 63 14.49 -8.30 -5.64
N ASN A 64 14.67 -6.98 -5.80
CA ASN A 64 13.95 -6.02 -4.98
C ASN A 64 12.44 -6.05 -5.32
N ASP A 65 11.60 -5.48 -4.46
CA ASP A 65 10.15 -5.59 -4.62
C ASP A 65 9.60 -4.97 -5.89
N ASN A 66 10.18 -3.85 -6.35
CA ASN A 66 9.73 -3.22 -7.58
C ASN A 66 9.95 -4.16 -8.76
N LEU A 67 11.17 -4.69 -8.89
CA LEU A 67 11.53 -5.61 -9.96
C LEU A 67 10.70 -6.91 -9.90
N TYR A 68 10.48 -7.44 -8.69
CA TYR A 68 9.64 -8.62 -8.46
C TYR A 68 8.22 -8.40 -8.98
N PHE A 69 7.56 -7.31 -8.58
CA PHE A 69 6.17 -7.06 -8.96
C PHE A 69 6.02 -6.60 -10.41
N ASP A 70 6.99 -5.86 -10.96
CA ASP A 70 6.92 -5.43 -12.35
C ASP A 70 7.06 -6.62 -13.31
N PHE A 71 7.93 -7.59 -13.00
CA PHE A 71 7.99 -8.85 -13.77
C PHE A 71 6.70 -9.67 -13.65
N LEU A 72 6.20 -9.91 -12.43
CA LEU A 72 5.00 -10.72 -12.20
C LEU A 72 3.70 -10.07 -12.70
N ASN A 73 3.71 -8.78 -13.02
CA ASN A 73 2.60 -8.06 -13.63
C ASN A 73 2.83 -7.83 -15.14
N SER A 74 3.81 -8.51 -15.74
CA SER A 74 4.12 -8.44 -17.17
C SER A 74 4.48 -7.03 -17.66
N LYS A 75 5.03 -6.16 -16.79
CA LYS A 75 5.48 -4.81 -17.16
C LYS A 75 6.88 -4.81 -17.77
N ILE A 76 7.73 -5.73 -17.34
CA ILE A 76 9.07 -5.98 -17.89
C ILE A 76 9.16 -7.41 -18.39
N SER A 77 10.01 -7.65 -19.39
CA SER A 77 10.23 -9.00 -19.90
C SER A 77 11.16 -9.81 -18.99
N TYR A 78 11.23 -11.13 -19.19
CA TYR A 78 12.10 -12.00 -18.42
C TYR A 78 13.58 -11.73 -18.73
N SER A 79 13.91 -11.38 -19.98
CA SER A 79 15.26 -10.99 -20.38
C SER A 79 15.69 -9.68 -19.70
N GLU A 80 14.81 -8.68 -19.68
CA GLU A 80 15.04 -7.42 -18.97
C GLU A 80 15.18 -7.66 -17.46
N TYR A 81 14.29 -8.45 -16.86
CA TYR A 81 14.35 -8.85 -15.46
C TYR A 81 15.72 -9.45 -15.08
N LEU A 82 16.20 -10.44 -15.84
CA LEU A 82 17.49 -11.10 -15.57
C LEU A 82 18.67 -10.15 -15.72
N ARG A 83 18.58 -9.15 -16.59
CA ARG A 83 19.63 -8.13 -16.77
C ARG A 83 19.66 -7.11 -15.64
N THR A 84 18.52 -6.83 -15.02
CA THR A 84 18.40 -5.81 -13.96
C THR A 84 18.62 -6.38 -12.56
N VAL A 85 18.39 -7.67 -12.33
CA VAL A 85 18.53 -8.25 -11.00
C VAL A 85 20.00 -8.37 -10.58
N GLU A 86 20.31 -7.88 -9.38
CA GLU A 86 21.70 -7.82 -8.88
C GLU A 86 22.25 -9.19 -8.44
N ASN A 87 21.37 -10.10 -8.03
CA ASN A 87 21.74 -11.37 -7.43
C ASN A 87 21.12 -12.53 -8.22
N LEU A 88 21.97 -13.24 -8.96
CA LEU A 88 21.62 -14.44 -9.72
C LEU A 88 22.39 -15.64 -9.18
N TYR A 89 21.69 -16.77 -9.08
CA TYR A 89 22.24 -17.99 -8.55
C TYR A 89 21.88 -19.17 -9.43
N VAL A 90 22.83 -20.08 -9.64
CA VAL A 90 22.53 -21.39 -10.23
C VAL A 90 22.55 -22.44 -9.14
N ILE A 91 21.43 -23.14 -8.99
CA ILE A 91 21.27 -24.20 -8.02
C ILE A 91 21.22 -25.53 -8.77
N LYS A 92 22.16 -26.42 -8.44
CA LYS A 92 22.16 -27.79 -8.93
C LYS A 92 21.58 -28.72 -7.88
N GLN A 93 20.55 -29.46 -8.25
CA GLN A 93 19.87 -30.44 -7.41
C GLN A 93 19.92 -31.82 -8.06
N ASN A 94 19.94 -32.87 -7.26
CA ASN A 94 19.66 -34.22 -7.76
C ASN A 94 18.15 -34.39 -7.98
N PHE A 95 17.74 -35.47 -8.65
CA PHE A 95 16.31 -35.77 -8.87
C PHE A 95 15.52 -36.04 -7.58
N ASP A 96 16.20 -36.37 -6.47
CA ASP A 96 15.58 -36.44 -5.13
C ASP A 96 15.43 -35.05 -4.45
N ARG A 97 15.73 -33.97 -5.18
CA ARG A 97 15.73 -32.57 -4.76
C ARG A 97 16.80 -32.20 -3.73
N SER A 98 17.75 -33.09 -3.42
CA SER A 98 18.90 -32.73 -2.60
C SER A 98 19.79 -31.73 -3.33
N ILE A 99 20.15 -30.63 -2.64
CA ILE A 99 20.97 -29.57 -3.22
C ILE A 99 22.43 -30.04 -3.22
N THR A 100 23.02 -30.09 -4.40
CA THR A 100 24.41 -30.51 -4.60
C THR A 100 25.33 -29.31 -4.54
N ARG A 101 25.02 -28.25 -5.29
CA ARG A 101 25.87 -27.04 -5.42
C ARG A 101 25.05 -25.78 -5.67
N VAL A 102 25.57 -24.65 -5.20
CA VAL A 102 24.99 -23.32 -5.41
C VAL A 102 26.09 -22.40 -5.91
N TYR A 103 25.82 -21.67 -6.99
CA TYR A 103 26.77 -20.76 -7.61
C TYR A 103 26.20 -19.35 -7.65
N ASN A 104 26.99 -18.33 -7.32
CA ASN A 104 26.65 -16.93 -7.54
C ASN A 104 27.19 -16.50 -8.90
N ILE A 105 26.32 -16.00 -9.78
CA ILE A 105 26.70 -15.64 -11.15
C ILE A 105 26.23 -14.22 -11.48
N GLN A 106 26.76 -13.65 -12.56
CA GLN A 106 26.25 -12.43 -13.18
C GLN A 106 25.46 -12.77 -14.44
N TYR A 107 24.71 -11.79 -14.98
CA TYR A 107 23.92 -11.98 -16.20
C TYR A 107 24.81 -12.42 -17.38
N GLU A 108 26.03 -11.86 -17.47
CA GLU A 108 27.00 -12.12 -18.52
C GLU A 108 27.56 -13.56 -18.48
N ASP A 109 27.41 -14.27 -17.36
CA ASP A 109 27.85 -15.67 -17.22
C ASP A 109 26.84 -16.67 -17.82
N ILE A 110 25.61 -16.21 -18.11
CA ILE A 110 24.57 -17.03 -18.72
C ILE A 110 24.88 -17.19 -20.21
N VAL A 111 25.02 -18.44 -20.66
CA VAL A 111 25.27 -18.75 -22.07
C VAL A 111 24.04 -18.39 -22.89
N SER A 112 24.26 -17.86 -24.10
CA SER A 112 23.21 -17.38 -25.02
C SER A 112 22.02 -18.31 -25.16
N ASP A 113 22.27 -19.61 -25.21
CA ASP A 113 21.24 -20.63 -25.47
C ASP A 113 20.28 -20.82 -24.30
N TYR A 114 20.65 -20.37 -23.11
CA TYR A 114 19.78 -20.36 -21.92
C TYR A 114 19.12 -19.00 -21.66
N LEU A 115 19.42 -17.98 -22.46
CA LEU A 115 18.78 -16.68 -22.30
C LEU A 115 17.34 -16.73 -22.85
N PRO A 116 16.36 -16.17 -22.12
CA PRO A 116 15.01 -16.08 -22.61
C PRO A 116 14.92 -15.12 -23.80
N ILE A 117 13.97 -15.37 -24.70
CA ILE A 117 13.66 -14.47 -25.82
C ILE A 117 13.26 -13.09 -25.26
N GLU A 118 13.71 -12.01 -25.89
CA GLU A 118 13.59 -10.63 -25.37
C GLU A 118 12.16 -10.22 -24.98
N ASN A 119 11.14 -10.70 -25.70
CA ASN A 119 9.73 -10.36 -25.48
C ASN A 119 8.95 -11.45 -24.71
N THR A 120 9.63 -12.25 -23.90
CA THR A 120 8.98 -13.23 -23.03
C THR A 120 8.56 -12.57 -21.74
N PHE A 121 7.26 -12.42 -21.49
CA PHE A 121 6.73 -11.86 -20.24
C PHE A 121 6.29 -12.97 -19.29
N CYS A 122 6.23 -12.68 -17.98
CA CYS A 122 5.56 -13.57 -17.05
C CYS A 122 4.13 -13.82 -17.52
N PRO A 123 3.67 -15.09 -17.63
CA PRO A 123 2.30 -15.38 -18.00
C PRO A 123 1.35 -14.86 -16.93
N LYS A 124 0.12 -14.56 -17.35
CA LYS A 124 -0.95 -14.24 -16.40
C LYS A 124 -1.27 -15.49 -15.58
N TYR A 125 -0.86 -15.51 -14.33
CA TYR A 125 -1.29 -16.54 -13.38
C TYR A 125 -2.43 -15.99 -12.51
N TYR A 126 -3.39 -16.84 -12.17
CA TYR A 126 -4.51 -16.43 -11.34
C TYR A 126 -3.99 -16.18 -9.93
N LYS A 127 -4.11 -14.91 -9.52
CA LYS A 127 -3.84 -14.46 -8.17
C LYS A 127 -5.15 -14.57 -7.42
N GLU A 128 -5.33 -15.65 -6.68
CA GLU A 128 -6.50 -15.77 -5.82
C GLU A 128 -6.46 -14.63 -4.79
N HIS A 129 -7.54 -13.88 -4.73
CA HIS A 129 -7.75 -12.90 -3.68
C HIS A 129 -8.05 -13.62 -2.37
N SER A 130 -7.68 -13.00 -1.27
CA SER A 130 -7.90 -13.54 0.08
C SER A 130 -8.37 -12.44 1.02
N TYR A 131 -8.78 -12.82 2.21
CA TYR A 131 -9.05 -11.90 3.31
C TYR A 131 -7.82 -11.61 4.18
N ASP A 132 -6.64 -12.07 3.72
CA ASP A 132 -5.36 -11.90 4.41
C ASP A 132 -4.63 -10.70 3.82
N TYR A 133 -4.38 -9.69 4.64
CA TYR A 133 -3.72 -8.46 4.25
C TYR A 133 -2.43 -8.28 5.04
N THR A 134 -1.41 -7.70 4.40
CA THR A 134 -0.17 -7.33 5.08
C THR A 134 0.21 -5.91 4.73
N LEU A 135 0.43 -5.07 5.75
CA LEU A 135 1.10 -3.78 5.58
C LEU A 135 2.58 -3.97 5.89
N ASN A 136 3.44 -3.78 4.91
CA ASN A 136 4.88 -3.81 5.12
C ASN A 136 5.41 -2.38 5.19
N LEU A 137 5.80 -1.96 6.40
CA LEU A 137 6.39 -0.63 6.66
C LEU A 137 7.88 -0.68 6.34
N ARG A 138 8.38 0.28 5.56
CA ARG A 138 9.80 0.31 5.14
C ARG A 138 10.43 1.69 5.22
N GLY A 139 11.76 1.69 5.33
CA GLY A 139 12.56 2.90 5.44
C GLY A 139 12.68 3.39 6.89
N LYS A 140 13.77 4.11 7.17
CA LYS A 140 14.01 4.82 8.44
C LYS A 140 13.89 3.92 9.66
N GLU A 141 12.92 4.15 10.55
CA GLU A 141 12.75 3.38 11.79
C GLU A 141 12.60 1.88 11.49
N ALA A 142 11.88 1.54 10.40
CA ALA A 142 11.67 0.15 10.01
C ALA A 142 12.97 -0.58 9.65
N ASP A 143 13.91 0.11 8.99
CA ASP A 143 15.21 -0.46 8.61
C ASP A 143 16.11 -0.69 9.84
N GLU A 144 15.88 0.07 10.93
CA GLU A 144 16.55 -0.12 12.21
C GLU A 144 15.90 -1.20 13.10
N ASN A 145 14.86 -1.90 12.62
CA ASN A 145 14.06 -2.80 13.44
C ASN A 145 13.39 -2.07 14.64
N LYS A 146 13.03 -0.79 14.48
CA LYS A 146 12.31 0.05 15.47
C LYS A 146 11.02 0.64 14.92
N GLY A 147 10.08 0.98 15.81
CA GLY A 147 8.87 1.70 15.44
C GLY A 147 8.19 2.29 16.66
N ASP A 148 7.70 3.52 16.54
CA ASP A 148 6.88 4.17 17.57
C ASP A 148 5.57 3.39 17.78
N PRO A 149 5.32 2.81 18.98
CA PRO A 149 4.12 2.04 19.26
C PRO A 149 2.81 2.81 19.02
N SER A 150 2.82 4.13 19.24
CA SER A 150 1.64 4.97 19.06
C SER A 150 1.28 5.12 17.58
N LYS A 151 2.28 5.35 16.71
CA LYS A 151 2.10 5.48 15.26
C LYS A 151 1.73 4.15 14.63
N VAL A 152 2.44 3.08 14.99
CA VAL A 152 2.13 1.73 14.51
C VAL A 152 0.70 1.33 14.90
N GLY A 153 0.29 1.59 16.15
CA GLY A 153 -1.07 1.31 16.61
C GLY A 153 -2.14 2.12 15.86
N MET A 154 -1.85 3.37 15.49
CA MET A 154 -2.76 4.20 14.69
C MET A 154 -2.87 3.70 13.24
N ILE A 155 -1.75 3.38 12.59
CA ILE A 155 -1.73 2.76 11.25
C ILE A 155 -2.53 1.46 11.26
N GLN A 156 -2.30 0.61 12.26
CA GLN A 156 -3.01 -0.65 12.45
C GLN A 156 -4.53 -0.46 12.51
N LYS A 157 -4.96 0.42 13.42
CA LYS A 157 -6.38 0.71 13.64
C LYS A 157 -7.03 1.30 12.38
N ARG A 158 -6.40 2.29 11.74
CA ARG A 158 -6.97 2.97 10.57
C ARG A 158 -7.07 2.04 9.37
N PHE A 159 -6.12 1.14 9.17
CA PHE A 159 -6.20 0.15 8.10
C PHE A 159 -7.25 -0.94 8.35
N ALA A 160 -7.36 -1.43 9.59
CA ALA A 160 -8.46 -2.32 9.99
C ALA A 160 -9.83 -1.68 9.72
N GLU A 161 -10.03 -0.44 10.17
CA GLU A 161 -11.25 0.32 9.89
C GLU A 161 -11.44 0.57 8.38
N PHE A 162 -10.37 0.72 7.61
CA PHE A 162 -10.44 0.91 6.17
C PHE A 162 -11.05 -0.32 5.48
N ILE A 163 -10.53 -1.54 5.73
CA ILE A 163 -11.00 -2.77 5.09
C ILE A 163 -12.39 -3.18 5.59
N GLU A 164 -12.68 -3.01 6.88
CA GLU A 164 -13.99 -3.34 7.46
C GLU A 164 -15.11 -2.49 6.87
N ASP A 165 -14.90 -1.18 6.70
CA ASP A 165 -15.96 -0.27 6.24
C ASP A 165 -16.41 -0.58 4.81
N ARG A 166 -15.56 -1.17 3.98
CA ARG A 166 -15.92 -1.56 2.60
C ARG A 166 -17.02 -2.61 2.58
N ILE A 167 -17.08 -3.46 3.61
CA ILE A 167 -18.11 -4.48 3.76
C ILE A 167 -19.29 -3.93 4.57
N LYS A 168 -19.05 -3.13 5.63
CA LYS A 168 -20.13 -2.53 6.46
C LYS A 168 -21.08 -1.65 5.64
N ASN A 169 -20.57 -1.01 4.58
CA ASN A 169 -21.37 -0.11 3.73
C ASN A 169 -22.24 -0.85 2.70
N LEU A 170 -22.07 -2.16 2.51
CA LEU A 170 -22.87 -2.93 1.56
C LEU A 170 -24.26 -3.21 2.16
N LYS A 171 -25.27 -2.54 1.61
CA LYS A 171 -26.67 -2.69 2.03
C LYS A 171 -27.18 -4.10 1.67
N GLY A 172 -27.99 -4.68 2.54
CA GLY A 172 -28.55 -6.02 2.33
C GLY A 172 -27.60 -7.18 2.67
N PHE A 173 -26.29 -6.95 2.71
CA PHE A 173 -25.32 -7.95 3.17
C PHE A 173 -25.40 -8.10 4.69
N ASN A 174 -25.82 -9.28 5.16
CA ASN A 174 -25.97 -9.56 6.59
C ASN A 174 -24.64 -9.94 7.27
N VAL A 175 -23.57 -9.21 6.95
CA VAL A 175 -22.19 -9.48 7.40
C VAL A 175 -21.73 -8.42 8.40
N ALA A 176 -20.99 -8.87 9.41
CA ALA A 176 -20.23 -8.06 10.35
C ALA A 176 -18.74 -8.40 10.13
N PRO A 177 -18.01 -7.57 9.36
CA PRO A 177 -16.59 -7.77 9.14
C PRO A 177 -15.82 -7.45 10.41
N LYS A 178 -14.75 -8.20 10.68
CA LYS A 178 -13.83 -7.97 11.78
C LYS A 178 -12.40 -8.25 11.33
N ALA A 179 -11.56 -7.22 11.34
CA ALA A 179 -10.15 -7.36 11.06
C ALA A 179 -9.40 -7.77 12.34
N ASN A 180 -8.82 -8.97 12.35
CA ASN A 180 -7.98 -9.45 13.43
C ASN A 180 -6.50 -9.26 13.08
N LEU A 181 -5.69 -8.87 14.07
CA LEU A 181 -4.24 -8.83 13.92
C LEU A 181 -3.66 -10.23 14.09
N VAL A 182 -2.82 -10.63 13.13
CA VAL A 182 -2.13 -11.93 13.13
C VAL A 182 -0.67 -11.72 13.55
N PRO A 183 -0.07 -12.62 14.36
CA PRO A 183 1.31 -12.48 14.82
C PRO A 183 2.30 -12.24 13.68
N HIS A 184 3.31 -11.42 13.97
CA HIS A 184 4.39 -11.12 13.04
C HIS A 184 5.52 -12.14 13.20
N THR A 185 6.23 -12.44 12.11
CA THR A 185 7.53 -13.09 12.20
C THR A 185 8.56 -12.11 12.77
N ALA A 186 9.42 -12.58 13.68
CA ALA A 186 10.49 -11.76 14.27
C ALA A 186 11.39 -11.13 13.18
N GLY A 187 11.73 -9.85 13.33
CA GLY A 187 12.63 -9.13 12.41
C GLY A 187 11.97 -8.54 11.16
N SER A 188 10.64 -8.40 11.13
CA SER A 188 9.92 -7.70 10.04
C SER A 188 8.89 -6.72 10.60
N PHE A 189 8.82 -5.50 10.05
CA PHE A 189 7.69 -4.56 10.27
C PHE A 189 6.52 -4.84 9.32
N ASN A 190 6.13 -6.10 9.30
CA ASN A 190 4.91 -6.51 8.63
C ASN A 190 3.78 -6.45 9.66
N ILE A 191 2.67 -5.84 9.28
CA ILE A 191 1.43 -5.83 10.05
C ILE A 191 0.45 -6.71 9.30
N ASN A 192 0.20 -7.91 9.83
CA ASN A 192 -0.68 -8.91 9.21
C ASN A 192 -2.10 -8.77 9.76
N PHE A 193 -3.08 -8.84 8.87
CA PHE A 193 -4.50 -8.81 9.17
C PHE A 193 -5.20 -10.02 8.53
N GLU A 194 -6.14 -10.59 9.25
CA GLU A 194 -7.12 -11.54 8.74
C GLU A 194 -8.51 -10.90 8.88
N LEU A 195 -9.23 -10.74 7.75
CA LEU A 195 -10.58 -10.19 7.74
C LEU A 195 -11.62 -11.31 7.86
N GLU A 196 -12.17 -11.49 9.06
CA GLU A 196 -13.23 -12.45 9.31
C GLU A 196 -14.61 -11.84 8.97
N LEU A 197 -15.44 -12.63 8.29
CA LEU A 197 -16.81 -12.26 7.94
C LEU A 197 -17.79 -13.03 8.82
N HIS A 198 -18.32 -12.39 9.87
CA HIS A 198 -19.34 -13.01 10.72
C HIS A 198 -20.73 -12.68 10.20
N GLN A 199 -21.63 -13.66 10.12
CA GLN A 199 -23.03 -13.38 9.83
C GLN A 199 -23.73 -12.83 11.07
N LYS A 200 -24.53 -11.76 10.92
CA LYS A 200 -25.36 -11.28 12.04
C LYS A 200 -26.49 -12.30 12.26
N LYS A 201 -26.73 -12.67 13.53
CA LYS A 201 -27.64 -13.76 13.93
C LYS A 201 -28.98 -13.74 13.16
N TYR A 202 -29.48 -14.94 12.82
CA TYR A 202 -30.83 -15.28 12.29
C TYR A 202 -31.07 -15.35 10.78
N LYS A 203 -30.08 -15.06 9.91
CA LYS A 203 -30.16 -15.42 8.47
C LYS A 203 -28.80 -15.88 7.97
N THR A 204 -28.65 -17.20 7.79
CA THR A 204 -27.54 -17.78 7.03
C THR A 204 -27.81 -17.52 5.55
N ASP A 205 -27.24 -16.45 5.01
CA ASP A 205 -27.23 -16.28 3.56
C ASP A 205 -26.20 -17.26 2.99
N LEU A 206 -26.70 -18.40 2.52
CA LEU A 206 -25.94 -19.49 1.89
C LEU A 206 -25.13 -19.03 0.68
N PHE A 207 -25.45 -17.85 0.13
CA PHE A 207 -24.82 -17.29 -1.07
C PHE A 207 -23.68 -16.32 -0.77
N ILE A 208 -23.50 -15.86 0.47
CA ILE A 208 -22.38 -14.98 0.85
C ILE A 208 -21.03 -15.71 0.70
N THR A 209 -20.99 -17.02 0.85
CA THR A 209 -19.75 -17.80 0.61
C THR A 209 -19.32 -17.80 -0.85
N ASN A 210 -20.23 -17.45 -1.78
CA ASN A 210 -19.94 -17.39 -3.21
C ASN A 210 -19.59 -15.97 -3.68
N THR A 211 -19.75 -14.95 -2.83
CA THR A 211 -19.48 -13.58 -3.21
C THR A 211 -17.98 -13.28 -3.13
N LYS A 212 -17.46 -12.69 -4.20
CA LYS A 212 -16.05 -12.29 -4.29
C LYS A 212 -15.80 -10.93 -3.64
N LEU A 213 -16.19 -10.76 -2.36
CA LEU A 213 -16.05 -9.50 -1.61
C LEU A 213 -14.58 -9.08 -1.51
N ASP A 214 -13.69 -10.04 -1.28
CA ASP A 214 -12.24 -9.91 -1.34
C ASP A 214 -11.76 -9.21 -2.62
N SER A 215 -12.30 -9.61 -3.77
CA SER A 215 -11.92 -9.07 -5.08
C SER A 215 -12.33 -7.61 -5.23
N TYR A 216 -13.50 -7.23 -4.72
CA TYR A 216 -13.94 -5.84 -4.70
C TYR A 216 -13.06 -4.98 -3.79
N ILE A 217 -12.73 -5.45 -2.59
CA ILE A 217 -11.84 -4.73 -1.66
C ILE A 217 -10.46 -4.53 -2.28
N ASN A 218 -9.92 -5.58 -2.90
CA ASN A 218 -8.61 -5.56 -3.51
C ASN A 218 -8.54 -4.59 -4.69
N GLU A 219 -9.53 -4.62 -5.60
CA GLU A 219 -9.60 -3.65 -6.69
C GLU A 219 -9.82 -2.23 -6.16
N MET A 220 -10.58 -2.03 -5.07
CA MET A 220 -10.74 -0.73 -4.44
C MET A 220 -9.42 -0.19 -3.88
N ILE A 221 -8.64 -1.02 -3.18
CA ILE A 221 -7.31 -0.65 -2.68
C ILE A 221 -6.41 -0.27 -3.85
N SER A 222 -6.30 -1.13 -4.86
CA SER A 222 -5.46 -0.87 -6.03
C SER A 222 -5.89 0.38 -6.80
N TYR A 223 -7.20 0.61 -6.93
CA TYR A 223 -7.72 1.82 -7.56
C TYR A 223 -7.29 3.08 -6.81
N ILE A 224 -7.52 3.13 -5.49
CA ILE A 224 -7.19 4.28 -4.66
C ILE A 224 -5.70 4.61 -4.73
N VAL A 225 -4.86 3.58 -4.68
CA VAL A 225 -3.41 3.77 -4.63
C VAL A 225 -2.83 4.06 -6.03
N GLU A 226 -3.32 3.45 -7.11
CA GLU A 226 -2.65 3.53 -8.42
C GLU A 226 -3.37 4.40 -9.45
N SER A 227 -4.70 4.49 -9.37
CA SER A 227 -5.55 5.07 -10.44
C SER A 227 -6.23 6.38 -10.03
N PHE A 228 -6.60 6.53 -8.76
CA PHE A 228 -7.33 7.70 -8.26
C PHE A 228 -6.69 9.05 -8.65
N PRO A 229 -5.36 9.26 -8.53
CA PRO A 229 -4.77 10.54 -8.93
C PRO A 229 -4.93 10.89 -10.42
N ARG A 230 -5.03 9.88 -11.29
CA ARG A 230 -5.20 10.04 -12.74
C ARG A 230 -6.66 10.33 -13.10
N ASP A 231 -7.58 9.79 -12.30
CA ASP A 231 -9.02 9.88 -12.53
C ASP A 231 -9.66 11.08 -11.79
N LYS A 232 -8.88 11.98 -11.20
CA LYS A 232 -9.40 13.14 -10.43
C LYS A 232 -10.44 13.98 -11.18
N GLU A 233 -10.26 14.16 -12.49
CA GLU A 233 -11.18 14.90 -13.36
C GLU A 233 -12.57 14.27 -13.41
N CYS A 234 -12.66 12.94 -13.27
CA CYS A 234 -13.95 12.24 -13.20
C CYS A 234 -14.75 12.69 -11.98
N PHE A 235 -14.08 13.02 -10.87
CA PHE A 235 -14.72 13.50 -9.64
C PHE A 235 -15.04 15.00 -9.69
N ILE A 236 -14.26 15.80 -10.41
CA ILE A 236 -14.50 17.25 -10.56
C ILE A 236 -15.68 17.52 -11.51
N LYS A 237 -15.68 16.88 -12.69
CA LYS A 237 -16.66 17.12 -13.76
C LYS A 237 -17.91 16.25 -13.67
N ASP A 238 -17.96 15.36 -12.68
CA ASP A 238 -18.96 14.33 -12.55
C ASP A 238 -19.10 13.40 -13.79
N ASN A 239 -18.04 13.25 -14.61
CA ASN A 239 -18.06 12.42 -15.82
C ASN A 239 -17.35 11.07 -15.65
N TYR A 240 -17.94 10.23 -14.82
CA TYR A 240 -17.33 8.98 -14.33
C TYR A 240 -17.32 7.84 -15.34
N GLU A 241 -18.12 7.96 -16.40
CA GLU A 241 -18.11 6.97 -17.46
C GLU A 241 -16.79 6.97 -18.25
N ASP A 242 -15.98 8.02 -18.13
CA ASP A 242 -14.72 8.09 -18.87
C ASP A 242 -13.62 7.21 -18.24
N SER A 243 -13.74 6.83 -16.96
CA SER A 243 -12.77 5.93 -16.32
C SER A 243 -13.15 4.46 -16.51
N ALA A 244 -12.32 3.74 -17.26
CA ALA A 244 -12.42 2.29 -17.38
C ALA A 244 -12.31 1.56 -16.02
N LYS A 245 -11.55 2.14 -15.08
CA LYS A 245 -11.34 1.56 -13.75
C LYS A 245 -12.55 1.77 -12.84
N ILE A 246 -13.16 2.95 -12.83
CA ILE A 246 -14.43 3.18 -12.11
C ILE A 246 -15.54 2.29 -12.68
N LYS A 247 -15.62 2.15 -14.02
CA LYS A 247 -16.54 1.21 -14.66
C LYS A 247 -16.33 -0.23 -14.20
N SER A 248 -15.07 -0.66 -14.07
CA SER A 248 -14.74 -1.99 -13.53
C SER A 248 -15.20 -2.17 -12.08
N LEU A 249 -14.99 -1.16 -11.22
CA LEU A 249 -15.47 -1.18 -9.83
C LEU A 249 -17.00 -1.22 -9.74
N ASN A 250 -17.70 -0.44 -10.55
CA ASN A 250 -19.17 -0.47 -10.61
C ASN A 250 -19.68 -1.85 -11.03
N LYS A 251 -19.03 -2.48 -12.02
CA LYS A 251 -19.38 -3.83 -12.46
C LYS A 251 -19.15 -4.84 -11.34
N LEU A 252 -17.97 -4.82 -10.68
CA LEU A 252 -17.70 -5.71 -9.55
C LEU A 252 -18.74 -5.52 -8.43
N PHE A 253 -19.12 -4.28 -8.13
CA PHE A 253 -20.17 -3.99 -7.16
C PHE A 253 -21.51 -4.64 -7.55
N ILE A 254 -21.97 -4.47 -8.79
CA ILE A 254 -23.22 -5.10 -9.27
C ILE A 254 -23.11 -6.63 -9.22
N ASP A 255 -21.98 -7.18 -9.66
CA ASP A 255 -21.72 -8.62 -9.67
C ASP A 255 -21.78 -9.21 -8.24
N LEU A 256 -21.33 -8.47 -7.21
CA LEU A 256 -21.46 -8.89 -5.81
C LEU A 256 -22.92 -9.09 -5.39
N TYR A 257 -23.79 -8.12 -5.70
CA TYR A 257 -25.21 -8.19 -5.35
C TYR A 257 -25.91 -9.32 -6.11
N SER A 258 -25.60 -9.46 -7.40
CA SER A 258 -26.11 -10.57 -8.23
C SER A 258 -25.70 -11.94 -7.70
N GLN A 259 -24.42 -12.12 -7.34
CA GLN A 259 -23.90 -13.37 -6.76
C GLN A 259 -24.52 -13.68 -5.39
N ALA A 260 -24.81 -12.64 -4.61
CA ALA A 260 -25.45 -12.76 -3.30
C ALA A 260 -26.96 -13.02 -3.40
N ASN A 261 -27.56 -12.91 -4.60
CA ASN A 261 -29.00 -12.88 -4.82
C ASN A 261 -29.70 -11.78 -4.00
N ILE A 262 -29.09 -10.58 -3.99
CA ILE A 262 -29.59 -9.36 -3.35
C ILE A 262 -29.84 -8.32 -4.44
N ASP A 263 -30.93 -7.57 -4.34
CA ASP A 263 -31.18 -6.47 -5.27
C ASP A 263 -30.12 -5.37 -5.12
N ALA A 264 -29.46 -5.05 -6.22
CA ALA A 264 -28.50 -3.96 -6.25
C ALA A 264 -29.22 -2.60 -6.05
N PRO A 265 -28.62 -1.65 -5.32
CA PRO A 265 -29.13 -0.28 -5.25
C PRO A 265 -29.23 0.35 -6.64
N GLU A 266 -30.22 1.21 -6.88
CA GLU A 266 -30.42 1.88 -8.18
C GLU A 266 -29.23 2.82 -8.52
N ASP A 267 -28.69 3.55 -7.53
CA ASP A 267 -27.62 4.53 -7.71
C ASP A 267 -26.20 3.96 -7.46
N VAL A 268 -25.87 2.80 -8.04
CA VAL A 268 -24.56 2.14 -7.83
C VAL A 268 -23.37 3.09 -8.04
N SER A 269 -23.39 3.85 -9.14
CA SER A 269 -22.28 4.75 -9.50
C SER A 269 -22.04 5.80 -8.41
N THR A 270 -23.10 6.40 -7.86
CA THR A 270 -23.01 7.39 -6.78
C THR A 270 -22.46 6.75 -5.50
N ILE A 271 -22.97 5.57 -5.13
CA ILE A 271 -22.51 4.86 -3.94
C ILE A 271 -21.01 4.56 -4.04
N VAL A 272 -20.56 3.95 -5.15
CA VAL A 272 -19.14 3.61 -5.34
C VAL A 272 -18.23 4.83 -5.26
N LYS A 273 -18.66 6.00 -5.76
CA LYS A 273 -17.87 7.24 -5.69
C LYS A 273 -17.72 7.77 -4.28
N GLU A 274 -18.83 7.87 -3.55
CA GLU A 274 -18.78 8.29 -2.15
C GLU A 274 -17.89 7.37 -1.34
N ASP A 275 -17.94 6.08 -1.68
CA ASP A 275 -17.16 5.04 -1.05
C ASP A 275 -15.67 5.17 -1.35
N ILE A 276 -15.31 5.47 -2.61
CA ILE A 276 -13.95 5.86 -3.01
C ILE A 276 -13.48 7.07 -2.22
N LEU A 277 -14.23 8.18 -2.20
CA LEU A 277 -13.81 9.41 -1.51
C LEU A 277 -13.61 9.18 -0.01
N LYS A 278 -14.52 8.44 0.64
CA LYS A 278 -14.37 8.02 2.04
C LYS A 278 -13.11 7.17 2.23
N ALA A 279 -12.85 6.23 1.33
CA ALA A 279 -11.69 5.35 1.41
C ALA A 279 -10.36 6.09 1.19
N VAL A 280 -10.30 7.02 0.22
CA VAL A 280 -9.12 7.88 0.01
C VAL A 280 -8.85 8.75 1.25
N SER A 281 -9.89 9.31 1.89
CA SER A 281 -9.72 10.09 3.13
C SER A 281 -9.15 9.27 4.31
N LYS A 282 -9.39 7.95 4.32
CA LYS A 282 -8.77 7.05 5.31
C LYS A 282 -7.32 6.73 4.98
N ILE A 283 -7.00 6.60 3.69
CA ILE A 283 -5.61 6.45 3.24
C ILE A 283 -4.80 7.71 3.56
N GLU A 284 -5.34 8.91 3.33
CA GLU A 284 -4.74 10.18 3.76
C GLU A 284 -4.35 10.13 5.24
N LYS A 285 -5.27 9.69 6.09
CA LYS A 285 -4.99 9.53 7.53
C LYS A 285 -3.90 8.49 7.81
N ILE A 286 -3.86 7.35 7.13
CA ILE A 286 -2.79 6.35 7.30
C ILE A 286 -1.43 6.95 6.96
N VAL A 287 -1.38 7.76 5.91
CA VAL A 287 -0.17 8.48 5.49
C VAL A 287 0.25 9.54 6.51
N GLU A 288 -0.70 10.30 7.08
CA GLU A 288 -0.37 11.26 8.13
C GLU A 288 0.35 10.59 9.32
N ASP A 289 -0.10 9.39 9.71
CA ASP A 289 0.52 8.63 10.80
C ASP A 289 1.86 8.00 10.38
N MET A 290 2.05 7.68 9.09
CA MET A 290 3.35 7.29 8.54
C MET A 290 4.38 8.40 8.80
N GLY A 291 3.98 9.65 8.55
CA GLY A 291 4.74 10.85 8.86
C GLY A 291 6.20 10.78 8.40
N GLU A 292 7.11 11.18 9.27
CA GLU A 292 8.55 11.07 9.03
C GLU A 292 9.15 9.75 9.53
N SER A 293 8.37 8.82 10.09
CA SER A 293 8.92 7.57 10.67
C SER A 293 9.19 6.48 9.64
N TYR A 294 8.51 6.52 8.50
CA TYR A 294 8.67 5.54 7.41
C TYR A 294 8.76 6.26 6.06
N ASP A 295 9.37 5.63 5.07
CA ASP A 295 9.43 6.18 3.71
C ASP A 295 8.31 5.64 2.82
N ARG A 296 7.84 4.42 3.08
CA ARG A 296 6.79 3.78 2.30
C ARG A 296 6.04 2.69 3.07
N ILE A 297 4.80 2.44 2.65
CA ILE A 297 3.97 1.31 3.08
C ILE A 297 3.58 0.50 1.84
N GLU A 298 3.92 -0.78 1.83
CA GLU A 298 3.43 -1.73 0.83
C GLU A 298 2.18 -2.43 1.36
N ILE A 299 1.09 -2.38 0.58
CA ILE A 299 -0.15 -3.10 0.89
C ILE A 299 -0.16 -4.38 0.08
N LEU A 300 -0.12 -5.52 0.75
CA LEU A 300 -0.11 -6.85 0.17
C LEU A 300 -1.40 -7.60 0.51
N ASN A 301 -1.82 -8.48 -0.38
CA ASN A 301 -2.89 -9.45 -0.17
C ASN A 301 -2.40 -10.84 -0.56
N GLY A 302 -2.74 -11.84 0.24
CA GLY A 302 -2.41 -13.22 -0.09
C GLY A 302 -2.28 -14.10 1.14
N LYS A 303 -2.53 -15.39 0.91
CA LYS A 303 -2.45 -16.43 1.93
C LYS A 303 -1.10 -17.12 1.85
N GLU A 304 -0.51 -17.46 3.00
CA GLU A 304 0.68 -18.30 3.34
C GLU A 304 1.75 -18.58 2.25
N ASN A 305 1.35 -18.91 1.03
CA ASN A 305 2.19 -19.32 -0.09
C ASN A 305 2.34 -18.33 -1.25
N TYR A 306 1.65 -17.19 -1.26
CA TYR A 306 1.93 -16.12 -2.24
C TYR A 306 1.41 -14.76 -1.74
N GLU A 307 2.03 -13.68 -2.22
CA GLU A 307 1.62 -12.31 -1.92
C GLU A 307 1.46 -11.52 -3.22
N VAL A 308 0.41 -10.72 -3.27
CA VAL A 308 0.07 -9.81 -4.35
C VAL A 308 0.18 -8.40 -3.80
N ARG A 309 1.00 -7.54 -4.43
CA ARG A 309 0.96 -6.12 -4.10
C ARG A 309 -0.33 -5.52 -4.63
N LEU A 310 -1.15 -5.02 -3.72
CA LEU A 310 -2.33 -4.24 -4.05
C LEU A 310 -1.98 -2.76 -4.25
N GLY A 311 -0.99 -2.24 -3.54
CA GLY A 311 -0.57 -0.85 -3.67
C GLY A 311 0.74 -0.54 -2.97
N LEU A 312 1.37 0.56 -3.39
CA LEU A 312 2.54 1.15 -2.75
C LEU A 312 2.24 2.60 -2.40
N LEU A 313 2.25 2.92 -1.10
CA LEU A 313 2.17 4.29 -0.59
C LEU A 313 3.58 4.78 -0.31
N ASP A 314 4.15 5.55 -1.24
CA ASP A 314 5.41 6.27 -1.06
C ASP A 314 5.18 7.79 -1.10
N LYS A 315 6.20 8.59 -0.78
CA LYS A 315 6.08 10.07 -0.76
C LYS A 315 5.51 10.64 -2.06
N THR A 316 5.87 10.07 -3.21
CA THR A 316 5.45 10.56 -4.53
C THR A 316 3.96 10.30 -4.74
N ASN A 317 3.53 9.05 -4.58
CA ASN A 317 2.15 8.64 -4.79
C ASN A 317 1.21 9.29 -3.77
N VAL A 318 1.64 9.33 -2.51
CA VAL A 318 0.94 10.05 -1.45
C VAL A 318 0.67 11.49 -1.84
N THR A 319 1.70 12.21 -2.29
CA THR A 319 1.56 13.62 -2.67
C THR A 319 0.55 13.77 -3.81
N GLN A 320 0.57 12.87 -4.79
CA GLN A 320 -0.39 12.86 -5.89
C GLN A 320 -1.84 12.61 -5.41
N ILE A 321 -2.05 11.66 -4.50
CA ILE A 321 -3.37 11.38 -3.90
C ILE A 321 -3.89 12.59 -3.14
N LEU A 322 -3.06 13.18 -2.26
CA LEU A 322 -3.45 14.32 -1.44
C LEU A 322 -3.75 15.57 -2.28
N ASN A 323 -2.92 15.86 -3.29
CA ASN A 323 -3.18 16.97 -4.21
C ASN A 323 -4.47 16.76 -4.99
N SER A 324 -4.74 15.53 -5.43
CA SER A 324 -5.98 15.21 -6.14
C SER A 324 -7.21 15.39 -5.26
N LEU A 325 -7.14 14.97 -4.00
CA LEU A 325 -8.19 15.25 -3.01
C LEU A 325 -8.39 16.75 -2.77
N GLU A 326 -7.30 17.51 -2.61
CA GLU A 326 -7.38 18.95 -2.38
C GLU A 326 -8.01 19.66 -3.59
N GLU A 327 -7.63 19.32 -4.81
CA GLU A 327 -8.22 19.88 -6.03
C GLU A 327 -9.71 19.56 -6.15
N ILE A 328 -10.11 18.30 -5.89
CA ILE A 328 -11.53 17.90 -5.88
C ILE A 328 -12.30 18.72 -4.81
N ASP A 329 -11.74 18.84 -3.60
CA ASP A 329 -12.35 19.62 -2.52
C ASP A 329 -12.48 21.10 -2.91
N ILE A 330 -11.47 21.69 -3.55
CA ILE A 330 -11.45 23.10 -3.99
C ILE A 330 -12.52 23.35 -5.04
N GLU A 331 -12.59 22.52 -6.08
CA GLU A 331 -13.55 22.69 -7.18
C GLU A 331 -14.99 22.51 -6.68
N LYS A 332 -15.23 21.58 -5.75
CA LYS A 332 -16.58 21.34 -5.22
C LYS A 332 -17.04 22.34 -4.17
N ASN A 333 -16.14 22.78 -3.28
CA ASN A 333 -16.52 23.57 -2.11
C ASN A 333 -16.04 25.03 -2.15
N GLY A 334 -15.19 25.37 -3.12
CA GLY A 334 -14.54 26.67 -3.23
C GLY A 334 -13.37 26.85 -2.27
N LEU A 335 -12.35 27.55 -2.75
CA LEU A 335 -11.22 28.02 -1.96
C LEU A 335 -11.49 29.44 -1.45
N LYS A 336 -11.30 29.67 -0.14
CA LYS A 336 -11.34 31.00 0.48
C LYS A 336 -10.06 31.24 1.25
N GLU A 337 -9.42 32.38 0.99
CA GLU A 337 -8.24 32.83 1.74
C GLU A 337 -8.54 34.18 2.40
N ASP A 338 -8.05 34.36 3.62
CA ASP A 338 -8.17 35.65 4.29
C ASP A 338 -7.26 36.70 3.62
N GLU A 339 -7.85 37.84 3.25
CA GLU A 339 -7.09 38.97 2.71
C GLU A 339 -6.12 39.58 3.74
N TYR A 340 -6.53 39.60 5.02
CA TYR A 340 -5.83 40.21 6.14
C TYR A 340 -5.68 39.23 7.30
N TYR A 341 -4.66 39.44 8.14
CA TYR A 341 -4.49 38.67 9.37
C TYR A 341 -5.70 38.86 10.31
N LYS A 342 -6.25 37.75 10.79
CA LYS A 342 -7.37 37.69 11.72
C LYS A 342 -6.99 36.89 12.95
N ASP A 343 -7.66 37.16 14.06
CA ASP A 343 -7.46 36.43 15.30
C ASP A 343 -8.07 35.03 15.22
N TYR A 344 -7.26 34.03 15.55
CA TYR A 344 -7.61 32.63 15.57
C TYR A 344 -7.16 31.99 16.87
N GLN A 345 -8.01 31.15 17.45
CA GLN A 345 -7.64 30.33 18.60
C GLN A 345 -7.19 28.95 18.10
N VAL A 346 -5.91 28.64 18.34
CA VAL A 346 -5.27 27.41 17.85
C VAL A 346 -4.62 26.62 18.96
N TYR A 347 -4.52 25.32 18.76
CA TYR A 347 -3.78 24.40 19.63
C TYR A 347 -2.71 23.70 18.79
N ILE A 348 -1.44 23.99 19.03
CA ILE A 348 -0.33 23.43 18.26
C ILE A 348 0.06 22.10 18.87
N TYR A 349 0.01 21.01 18.08
CA TYR A 349 0.38 19.67 18.55
C TYR A 349 1.62 19.09 17.85
N HIS A 350 2.06 19.75 16.78
CA HIS A 350 3.29 19.42 16.09
C HIS A 350 3.90 20.72 15.57
N LEU A 351 5.17 20.97 15.84
CA LEU A 351 5.89 22.14 15.32
C LEU A 351 7.38 21.84 15.23
N ASN A 352 7.93 21.94 14.03
CA ASN A 352 9.37 21.95 13.84
C ASN A 352 9.87 23.38 14.03
N THR A 353 10.62 23.63 15.10
CA THR A 353 11.09 24.97 15.45
C THR A 353 12.11 25.54 14.46
N ASN A 354 12.79 24.69 13.70
CA ASN A 354 13.78 25.11 12.70
C ASN A 354 13.09 25.53 11.41
N THR A 355 12.11 24.76 10.94
CA THR A 355 11.38 25.09 9.70
C THR A 355 10.20 26.03 9.94
N ARG A 356 9.80 26.22 11.20
CA ARG A 356 8.62 26.99 11.64
C ARG A 356 7.30 26.46 11.05
N VAL A 357 7.30 25.19 10.62
CA VAL A 357 6.15 24.49 10.04
C VAL A 357 5.65 23.43 11.02
N GLY A 358 4.33 23.31 11.13
CA GLY A 358 3.70 22.42 12.08
C GLY A 358 2.26 22.07 11.71
N ASN A 359 1.54 21.52 12.68
CA ASN A 359 0.10 21.27 12.61
C ASN A 359 -0.58 21.77 13.89
N ALA A 360 -1.79 22.31 13.73
CA ALA A 360 -2.61 22.77 14.84
C ALA A 360 -4.03 22.25 14.75
N LEU A 361 -4.78 22.34 15.85
CA LEU A 361 -6.24 22.28 15.87
C LEU A 361 -6.79 23.70 15.86
N ILE A 362 -7.85 23.91 15.10
CA ILE A 362 -8.64 25.15 15.10
C ILE A 362 -10.12 24.78 15.20
N LYS A 363 -10.87 25.47 16.05
CA LYS A 363 -12.31 25.29 16.15
C LYS A 363 -12.98 25.92 14.93
N ASN A 364 -13.94 25.21 14.33
CA ASN A 364 -14.71 25.81 13.25
C ASN A 364 -15.67 26.87 13.81
N ALA A 365 -15.72 28.04 13.17
CA ALA A 365 -16.53 29.17 13.65
C ALA A 365 -18.04 28.85 13.62
N GLU A 366 -18.46 28.00 12.68
CA GLU A 366 -19.87 27.67 12.45
C GLU A 366 -20.31 26.41 13.22
N ASN A 367 -19.38 25.55 13.62
CA ASN A 367 -19.66 24.35 14.40
C ASN A 367 -18.57 24.10 15.45
N SER A 368 -18.86 24.48 16.70
CA SER A 368 -17.92 24.33 17.83
C SER A 368 -17.57 22.88 18.17
N ASN A 369 -18.35 21.89 17.70
CA ASN A 369 -18.05 20.47 17.86
C ASN A 369 -17.11 19.92 16.78
N GLU A 370 -16.86 20.68 15.72
CA GLU A 370 -15.93 20.31 14.66
C GLU A 370 -14.62 21.10 14.77
N MET A 371 -13.51 20.37 14.73
CA MET A 371 -12.18 20.94 14.69
C MET A 371 -11.51 20.61 13.36
N SER A 372 -10.91 21.62 12.75
CA SER A 372 -10.04 21.43 11.60
C SER A 372 -8.60 21.23 12.07
N LYS A 373 -7.79 20.52 11.27
CA LYS A 373 -6.38 20.24 11.53
C LYS A 373 -5.48 20.92 10.49
N PRO A 374 -5.41 22.26 10.45
CA PRO A 374 -4.61 22.94 9.44
C PRO A 374 -3.11 22.68 9.63
N LYS A 375 -2.39 22.66 8.51
CA LYS A 375 -0.95 22.90 8.52
C LYS A 375 -0.70 24.35 8.94
N ILE A 376 0.29 24.58 9.77
CA ILE A 376 0.64 25.93 10.21
C ILE A 376 2.04 26.29 9.75
N LYS A 377 2.25 27.57 9.45
CA LYS A 377 3.57 28.16 9.21
C LYS A 377 3.66 29.46 10.01
N ILE A 378 4.67 29.56 10.88
CA ILE A 378 4.91 30.76 11.69
C ILE A 378 5.93 31.64 10.96
N MET A 379 5.49 32.82 10.54
CA MET A 379 6.28 33.75 9.72
C MET A 379 7.34 34.49 10.56
N GLY A 380 8.49 34.84 9.98
CA GLY A 380 9.61 35.49 10.67
C GLY A 380 10.85 34.59 10.83
N ASP A 381 11.88 35.13 11.48
CA ASP A 381 13.22 34.49 11.61
C ASP A 381 13.70 34.37 13.07
N GLU A 382 12.93 34.87 14.03
CA GLU A 382 13.17 34.77 15.47
C GLU A 382 13.21 33.32 15.98
N MET A 383 13.89 33.09 17.10
CA MET A 383 13.86 31.77 17.73
C MET A 383 12.48 31.50 18.34
N LEU A 384 11.90 30.33 18.03
CA LEU A 384 10.60 29.92 18.59
C LEU A 384 10.70 29.31 20.00
N GLU A 385 11.90 29.13 20.54
CA GLU A 385 12.10 28.63 21.90
C GLU A 385 11.48 29.55 22.94
N LYS A 386 10.72 28.98 23.88
CA LYS A 386 10.04 29.69 25.00
C LYS A 386 8.96 30.69 24.60
N THR A 387 8.56 30.72 23.33
CA THR A 387 7.42 31.52 22.84
C THR A 387 6.07 30.89 23.17
N LYS A 388 4.97 31.64 23.00
CA LYS A 388 3.61 31.06 23.08
C LYS A 388 3.39 29.84 22.18
N TYR A 389 4.07 29.77 21.04
CA TYR A 389 3.93 28.65 20.08
C TYR A 389 4.50 27.34 20.64
N THR A 390 5.70 27.37 21.22
CA THR A 390 6.28 26.19 21.86
C THR A 390 5.61 25.88 23.20
N LYS A 391 5.10 26.89 23.92
CA LYS A 391 4.23 26.66 25.10
C LYS A 391 2.96 25.89 24.72
N SER A 392 2.28 26.24 23.63
CA SER A 392 1.12 25.50 23.14
C SER A 392 1.44 24.02 22.89
N LEU A 393 2.59 23.76 22.24
CA LEU A 393 3.10 22.41 21.96
C LEU A 393 3.39 21.59 23.23
N TYR A 394 4.10 22.17 24.20
CA TYR A 394 4.56 21.42 25.38
C TYR A 394 3.53 21.35 26.50
N LEU A 395 2.72 22.39 26.67
CA LEU A 395 1.74 22.50 27.75
C LEU A 395 0.33 22.06 27.32
N ASN A 396 0.15 21.69 26.06
CA ASN A 396 -1.16 21.34 25.50
C ASN A 396 -2.19 22.45 25.74
N GLN A 397 -1.85 23.70 25.37
CA GLN A 397 -2.70 24.87 25.60
C GLN A 397 -3.16 25.51 24.29
N TRP A 398 -4.41 25.99 24.28
CA TRP A 398 -4.91 26.86 23.22
C TRP A 398 -4.29 28.24 23.35
N ILE A 399 -3.86 28.81 22.23
CA ILE A 399 -3.27 30.14 22.13
C ILE A 399 -4.02 30.95 21.08
N ASP A 400 -4.08 32.26 21.30
CA ASP A 400 -4.59 33.20 20.31
C ASP A 400 -3.44 33.66 19.40
N VAL A 401 -3.68 33.59 18.09
CA VAL A 401 -2.71 33.94 17.06
C VAL A 401 -3.37 34.79 15.98
N LYS A 402 -2.64 35.74 15.42
CA LYS A 402 -3.02 36.37 14.17
C LYS A 402 -2.56 35.52 13.01
N ALA A 403 -3.48 35.10 12.15
CA ALA A 403 -3.15 34.30 10.99
C ALA A 403 -3.97 34.70 9.76
N LYS A 404 -3.45 34.38 8.57
CA LYS A 404 -4.25 34.26 7.36
C LYS A 404 -4.65 32.80 7.20
N ALA A 405 -5.95 32.53 7.16
CA ALA A 405 -6.46 31.19 6.96
C ALA A 405 -6.73 30.87 5.49
N LYS A 406 -6.31 29.68 5.08
CA LYS A 406 -6.77 29.02 3.84
C LYS A 406 -7.86 28.01 4.21
N LYS A 407 -9.06 28.23 3.69
CA LYS A 407 -10.24 27.37 3.89
C LYS A 407 -10.67 26.73 2.58
N ILE A 408 -11.04 25.45 2.65
CA ILE A 408 -11.75 24.76 1.57
C ILE A 408 -13.12 24.34 2.10
N GLY A 409 -14.18 24.92 1.54
CA GLY A 409 -15.50 24.90 2.17
C GLY A 409 -15.46 25.51 3.57
N GLU A 410 -15.89 24.74 4.58
CA GLU A 410 -15.86 25.14 5.99
C GLU A 410 -14.57 24.73 6.73
N LYS A 411 -13.71 23.90 6.12
CA LYS A 411 -12.54 23.32 6.79
C LYS A 411 -11.30 24.18 6.60
N TYR A 412 -10.59 24.44 7.69
CA TYR A 412 -9.29 25.11 7.66
C TYR A 412 -8.21 24.11 7.23
N LYS A 413 -7.46 24.45 6.18
CA LYS A 413 -6.42 23.59 5.61
C LYS A 413 -5.01 24.12 5.87
N ALA A 414 -4.85 25.45 5.89
CA ALA A 414 -3.59 26.07 6.29
C ALA A 414 -3.81 27.36 7.10
N LEU A 415 -2.87 27.67 7.99
CA LEU A 415 -2.77 28.96 8.68
C LEU A 415 -1.35 29.50 8.52
N GLU A 416 -1.25 30.70 7.96
CA GLU A 416 -0.01 31.48 7.97
C GLU A 416 -0.06 32.43 9.16
N ILE A 417 0.67 32.09 10.22
CA ILE A 417 0.64 32.76 11.51
C ILE A 417 1.67 33.89 11.53
N GLU A 418 1.24 35.11 11.86
CA GLU A 418 2.11 36.24 12.14
C GLU A 418 2.84 35.98 13.46
N TYR A 419 4.17 36.16 13.46
CA TYR A 419 4.95 36.03 14.68
C TYR A 419 4.73 37.24 15.60
N GLU A 420 4.38 36.95 16.84
CA GLU A 420 4.17 37.94 17.90
C GLU A 420 5.11 37.62 19.07
N ASN A 421 5.81 38.63 19.59
CA ASN A 421 6.91 38.51 20.55
C ASN A 421 6.47 38.21 22.01
N GLU A 422 5.29 37.62 22.24
CA GLU A 422 4.73 37.36 23.57
C GLU A 422 5.02 35.96 24.15
#